data_AF-A0A7Y2IW99-F1
#
_entry.id   AF-A0A7Y2IW99-F1
#
_cell.length_a   1.000
_cell.length_b   1.000
_cell.length_c   1.000
_cell.angle_alpha   90.00
_cell.angle_beta   90.00
_cell.angle_gamma   90.00
#
_symmetry.space_group_name_H-M   'P 1'
#
loop_
_entity.id
_entity.type
_entity.pdbx_description
1 polymer ?
#
loop_
_entity_poly.entity_id
_entity_poly.type
_entity_poly.pdbx_seq_one_letter_code
_entity_poly.pdbx_strand_id
1 'polypeptide(L)' 'ARSISILALGEVAGTAAAIIGAFSLLGASIIGTITDGLFDGTVTPMISTFFLGSLGALIIIVVTERGRLFGDT' A
#
# COMPACT_ATOMS: atom_id res chain seq x y z
N ALA A 1 -17.60 13.10 -30.69
CA ALA A 1 -17.65 11.65 -30.42
C ALA A 1 -16.50 11.17 -29.51
N ARG A 2 -16.32 11.75 -28.31
CA ARG A 2 -15.23 11.35 -27.37
C ARG A 2 -15.67 11.44 -25.89
N SER A 3 -16.76 10.78 -25.52
CA SER A 3 -17.25 10.82 -24.11
C SER A 3 -17.78 9.50 -23.57
N ILE A 4 -17.54 8.38 -24.25
CA ILE A 4 -18.03 7.06 -23.80
C ILE A 4 -17.04 6.39 -22.81
N SER A 5 -15.78 6.87 -22.74
CA SER A 5 -14.77 6.30 -21.85
C SER A 5 -15.00 6.59 -20.37
N ILE A 6 -15.49 7.78 -20.00
CA ILE A 6 -15.74 8.14 -18.58
C ILE A 6 -16.91 7.36 -17.98
N LEU A 7 -17.96 7.07 -18.77
CA LEU A 7 -19.10 6.27 -18.32
C LEU A 7 -18.71 4.79 -18.12
N ALA A 8 -17.88 4.23 -19.01
CA ALA A 8 -17.35 2.86 -18.87
C ALA A 8 -16.29 2.74 -17.75
N LEU A 9 -15.46 3.77 -17.54
CA LEU A 9 -14.54 3.81 -16.39
C LEU A 9 -15.31 3.91 -15.07
N GLY A 10 -16.48 4.57 -15.01
CA GLY A 10 -17.29 4.65 -13.78
C GLY A 10 -17.78 3.29 -13.27
N GLU A 11 -18.22 2.41 -14.17
CA GLU A 11 -18.74 1.08 -13.82
C GLU A 11 -17.62 0.13 -13.31
N VAL A 12 -16.44 0.18 -13.94
CA VAL A 12 -15.29 -0.65 -13.56
C VAL A 12 -14.46 -0.03 -12.42
N ALA A 13 -14.46 1.30 -12.27
CA ALA A 13 -13.72 1.99 -11.22
C ALA A 13 -14.26 1.66 -9.83
N GLY A 14 -15.58 1.50 -9.68
CA GLY A 14 -16.19 1.15 -8.40
C GLY A 14 -15.74 -0.23 -7.90
N THR A 15 -15.76 -1.24 -8.76
CA THR A 15 -15.33 -2.60 -8.41
C THR A 15 -13.82 -2.70 -8.23
N ALA A 16 -13.04 -2.02 -9.08
CA ALA A 16 -11.59 -1.94 -8.92
C ALA A 16 -11.18 -1.25 -7.60
N ALA A 17 -11.81 -0.12 -7.26
CA ALA A 17 -11.54 0.59 -6.01
C ALA A 17 -11.94 -0.24 -4.78
N ALA A 18 -13.08 -0.95 -4.84
CA ALA A 18 -13.51 -1.85 -3.77
C ALA A 18 -12.51 -3.00 -3.55
N ILE A 19 -12.01 -3.60 -4.63
CA ILE A 19 -10.98 -4.66 -4.57
C ILE A 19 -9.69 -4.11 -3.97
N ILE A 20 -9.19 -2.97 -4.48
CA ILE A 20 -7.97 -2.33 -3.97
C ILE A 20 -8.10 -2.00 -2.48
N GLY A 21 -9.25 -1.45 -2.07
CA GLY A 21 -9.54 -1.14 -0.67
C GLY A 21 -9.64 -2.39 0.21
N ALA A 22 -10.32 -3.44 -0.26
CA ALA A 22 -10.44 -4.71 0.46
C ALA A 22 -9.06 -5.35 0.67
N PHE A 23 -8.23 -5.43 -0.37
CA PHE A 23 -6.87 -5.97 -0.24
C PHE A 23 -5.98 -5.12 0.66
N SER A 24 -6.10 -3.79 0.60
CA SER A 24 -5.37 -2.89 1.49
C SER A 24 -5.75 -3.14 2.96
N LEU A 25 -7.04 -3.31 3.26
CA LEU A 25 -7.52 -3.60 4.61
C LEU A 25 -7.09 -5.00 5.08
N LEU A 26 -7.19 -6.02 4.22
CA LEU A 26 -6.73 -7.37 4.54
C LEU A 26 -5.23 -7.39 4.86
N GLY A 27 -4.41 -6.75 4.02
CA GLY A 27 -2.98 -6.63 4.25
C GLY A 27 -2.66 -5.87 5.55
N ALA A 28 -3.31 -4.72 5.76
CA ALA A 28 -3.16 -3.94 6.98
C ALA A 28 -3.60 -4.71 8.23
N SER A 29 -4.68 -5.49 8.15
CA SER A 29 -5.18 -6.30 9.26
C SER A 29 -4.20 -7.41 9.64
N ILE A 30 -3.59 -8.09 8.68
CA ILE A 30 -2.60 -9.14 8.96
C ILE A 30 -1.39 -8.54 9.70
N ILE A 31 -0.88 -7.42 9.19
CA ILE A 31 0.26 -6.71 9.80
C ILE A 31 -0.12 -6.19 11.19
N GLY A 32 -1.34 -5.64 11.34
CA GLY A 32 -1.89 -5.17 12.60
C GLY A 32 -1.98 -6.27 13.64
N THR A 33 -2.61 -7.40 13.31
CA THR A 33 -2.73 -8.55 14.23
C THR A 33 -1.37 -9.11 14.67
N ILE A 34 -0.39 -9.16 13.77
CA ILE A 34 0.98 -9.56 14.14
C ILE A 34 1.61 -8.54 15.10
N THR A 35 1.46 -7.25 14.81
CA THR A 35 1.99 -6.16 15.64
C THR A 35 1.35 -6.15 17.03
N ASP A 36 0.03 -6.32 17.09
CA ASP A 36 -0.75 -6.40 18.33
C ASP A 36 -0.35 -7.62 19.17
N GLY A 37 -0.08 -8.76 18.52
CA GLY A 37 0.39 -9.96 19.20
C GLY A 37 1.80 -9.84 19.79
N LEU A 38 2.60 -8.89 19.29
CA LEU A 38 3.93 -8.57 19.81
C LEU A 38 3.92 -7.44 20.87
N PHE A 39 2.74 -6.91 21.20
CA PHE A 39 2.62 -5.81 22.14
C PHE A 39 2.98 -6.26 23.57
N ASP A 40 4.05 -5.69 24.10
CA ASP A 40 4.65 -5.96 25.41
C ASP A 40 4.51 -4.79 26.40
N GLY A 41 3.66 -3.80 26.06
CA GLY A 41 3.44 -2.59 26.87
C GLY A 41 4.37 -1.43 26.51
N THR A 42 5.33 -1.62 25.60
CA THR A 42 6.11 -0.52 25.00
C THR A 42 5.64 -0.20 23.58
N VAL A 43 6.10 0.93 23.06
CA VAL A 43 5.86 1.39 21.68
C VAL A 43 6.85 0.81 20.66
N THR A 44 7.83 0.04 21.11
CA THR A 44 8.83 -0.63 20.26
C THR A 44 8.23 -1.44 19.11
N PRO A 45 7.26 -2.36 19.33
CA PRO A 45 6.63 -3.11 18.23
C PRO A 45 5.97 -2.19 17.21
N MET A 46 5.30 -1.13 17.67
CA MET A 46 4.64 -0.15 16.81
C MET A 46 5.64 0.60 15.91
N ILE A 47 6.73 1.11 16.48
CA ILE A 47 7.80 1.79 15.73
C ILE A 47 8.46 0.83 14.72
N SER A 48 8.69 -0.43 15.12
CA SER A 48 9.33 -1.43 14.26
C SER A 48 8.50 -1.71 13.00
N THR A 49 7.17 -1.82 13.13
CA THR A 49 6.27 -2.03 11.99
C THR A 49 6.27 -0.84 11.04
N PHE A 50 6.26 0.40 11.56
CA PHE A 50 6.36 1.60 10.72
C PHE A 50 7.70 1.68 9.99
N PHE A 51 8.80 1.36 10.68
CA PHE A 51 10.14 1.35 10.08
C PHE A 51 10.25 0.31 8.97
N LEU A 52 9.84 -0.94 9.24
CA LEU A 52 9.85 -2.02 8.26
C LEU A 52 8.91 -1.75 7.08
N GLY A 53 7.73 -1.18 7.33
CA GLY A 53 6.81 -0.78 6.28
C GLY A 53 7.40 0.30 5.35
N SER A 54 8.06 1.30 5.93
CA SER A 54 8.73 2.37 5.17
C SER A 54 9.93 1.84 4.37
N LEU A 55 10.71 0.93 4.96
CA LEU A 55 11.82 0.27 4.29
C LEU A 55 11.33 -0.62 3.13
N GLY A 56 10.25 -1.38 3.35
CA GLY A 56 9.61 -2.18 2.31
C GLY A 56 9.10 -1.33 1.15
N ALA A 57 8.44 -0.20 1.45
CA ALA A 57 8.02 0.76 0.43
C ALA A 57 9.22 1.28 -0.38
N LEU A 58 10.32 1.65 0.27
CA LEU A 58 11.52 2.10 -0.40
C LEU A 58 12.10 1.01 -1.33
N ILE A 59 12.20 -0.24 -0.86
CA ILE A 59 12.67 -1.37 -1.67
C ILE A 59 11.79 -1.58 -2.89
N ILE A 60 10.46 -1.57 -2.72
CA ILE A 60 9.50 -1.72 -3.81
C ILE A 60 9.73 -0.63 -4.87
N ILE A 61 9.89 0.62 -4.44
CA ILE A 61 10.10 1.75 -5.36
C ILE A 61 11.46 1.61 -6.07
N VAL A 62 12.54 1.27 -5.35
CA VAL A 62 13.88 1.06 -5.97
C VAL A 62 13.82 0.01 -7.08
N VAL A 63 13.13 -1.11 -6.81
CA VAL A 63 12.97 -2.20 -7.78
C VAL A 63 12.09 -1.77 -8.95
N THR A 64 10.99 -1.08 -8.68
CA THR A 64 10.02 -0.64 -9.69
C THR A 64 10.63 0.42 -10.62
N GLU A 65 11.33 1.40 -10.06
CA GLU A 65 11.96 2.49 -10.80
C GLU A 65 13.35 2.14 -11.34
N ARG A 66 13.84 0.91 -11.11
CA ARG A 66 15.17 0.42 -11.55
C ARG A 66 16.31 1.39 -11.23
N GLY A 67 16.26 2.03 -10.06
CA GLY A 67 17.28 2.98 -9.62
C GLY A 67 17.10 4.44 -10.07
N ARG A 68 15.99 4.81 -10.74
CA ARG A 68 15.68 6.21 -11.10
C ARG A 68 15.11 7.06 -9.94
N LEU A 69 15.09 6.50 -8.73
CA LEU A 69 14.48 7.08 -7.51
C LEU A 69 15.03 8.46 -7.12
N PHE A 70 16.24 8.81 -7.59
CA PHE A 70 16.91 10.08 -7.26
C PHE A 70 17.42 10.87 -8.48
N GLY A 71 16.97 10.54 -9.71
CA GLY A 71 17.30 11.37 -10.86
C GLY A 71 17.10 10.73 -12.22
N ASP A 72 16.30 11.42 -13.04
CA ASP A 72 16.58 11.70 -14.45
C ASP A 72 15.98 13.10 -14.70
N THR A 73 16.83 14.12 -14.83
CA THR A 73 16.44 15.47 -15.27
C THR A 73 16.28 15.48 -16.78
#